data_AF-A0A968KI49-F1
#
_entry.id   AF-A0A968KI49-F1
#
_cell.length_a   1.000
_cell.length_b   1.000
_cell.length_c   1.000
_cell.angle_alpha   90.00
_cell.angle_beta   90.00
_cell.angle_gamma   90.00
#
_symmetry.space_group_name_H-M   'P 1'
#
loop_
_entity.id
_entity.type
_entity.pdbx_description
1 polymer ?
#
loop_
_entity_poly.entity_id
_entity_poly.type
_entity_poly.pdbx_seq_one_letter_code
_entity_poly.pdbx_strand_id
1 'polypeptide(L)' 'RDTLELRNIALTAQLIINGALERKESRGLHYNLDYPKPDDEHEVRDTLLQDTVQRLITTKKPRAQNNE' A
#
# COMPACT_ATOMS: atom_id res chain seq x y z
N ARG A 1 -23.56 -2.52 -12.86
CA ARG A 1 -22.85 -3.74 -12.44
C ARG A 1 -21.40 -3.65 -12.91
N ASP A 2 -21.21 -3.47 -14.21
CA ASP A 2 -19.90 -3.36 -14.88
C ASP A 2 -19.04 -2.21 -14.32
N THR A 3 -19.66 -1.10 -13.90
CA THR A 3 -18.93 0.05 -13.32
C THR A 3 -18.27 -0.26 -11.97
N LEU A 4 -18.82 -1.18 -11.17
CA LEU A 4 -18.23 -1.58 -9.89
C LEU A 4 -17.05 -2.53 -10.10
N GLU A 5 -17.19 -3.46 -11.03
CA GLU A 5 -16.12 -4.40 -11.39
C GLU A 5 -14.92 -3.64 -11.97
N LEU A 6 -15.17 -2.68 -12.87
CA LEU A 6 -14.15 -1.79 -13.40
C LEU A 6 -13.46 -0.97 -12.29
N ARG A 7 -14.23 -0.42 -11.34
CA ARG A 7 -13.66 0.33 -10.21
C ARG A 7 -12.73 -0.53 -9.37
N ASN A 8 -13.10 -1.78 -9.09
CA ASN A 8 -12.27 -2.68 -8.30
C ASN A 8 -10.97 -3.02 -9.02
N ILE A 9 -11.02 -3.32 -10.31
CA ILE A 9 -9.82 -3.59 -11.13
C ILE A 9 -8.90 -2.36 -11.14
N ALA A 10 -9.45 -1.17 -11.38
CA ALA A 10 -8.68 0.07 -11.38
C ALA A 10 -8.03 0.34 -10.02
N LEU A 11 -8.74 0.09 -8.92
CA LEU A 11 -8.20 0.26 -7.58
C LEU A 11 -7.08 -0.74 -7.28
N THR A 12 -7.27 -2.01 -7.63
CA THR A 12 -6.23 -3.04 -7.49
C THR A 12 -4.99 -2.68 -8.32
N ALA A 13 -5.16 -2.23 -9.56
CA ALA A 13 -4.05 -1.78 -10.40
C ALA A 13 -3.28 -0.60 -9.78
N GLN A 14 -4.00 0.38 -9.22
CA GLN A 14 -3.38 1.52 -8.54
C GLN A 14 -2.52 1.09 -7.34
N LEU A 15 -3.01 0.17 -6.52
CA LEU A 15 -2.26 -0.37 -5.38
C LEU A 15 -1.00 -1.11 -5.82
N ILE A 16 -1.08 -1.91 -6.90
CA ILE A 16 0.09 -2.60 -7.47
C ILE A 16 1.13 -1.59 -7.93
N ILE A 17 0.72 -0.55 -8.66
CA ILE A 17 1.63 0.49 -9.16
C ILE A 17 2.29 1.23 -8.00
N ASN A 18 1.52 1.62 -6.97
CA ASN A 18 2.06 2.31 -5.80
C ASN A 18 3.08 1.44 -5.06
N GLY A 19 2.78 0.15 -4.86
CA GLY A 19 3.71 -0.77 -4.20
C GLY A 19 5.00 -0.96 -4.99
N ALA A 20 4.93 -1.01 -6.31
CA ALA A 20 6.10 -1.08 -7.18
C ALA A 20 6.95 0.20 -7.13
N LEU A 21 6.34 1.38 -7.02
CA LEU A 21 7.06 2.66 -6.93
C LEU A 21 7.75 2.87 -5.58
N GLU A 22 7.17 2.39 -4.48
CA GLU A 22 7.76 2.49 -3.14
C GLU A 22 8.96 1.55 -2.95
N ARG A 23 9.01 0.43 -3.69
CA ARG A 23 10.04 -0.60 -3.57
C ARG A 23 11.27 -0.26 -4.41
N LYS A 24 12.39 0.02 -3.73
CA LYS A 24 13.68 0.41 -4.33
C LYS A 24 14.65 -0.78 -4.44
N GLU A 25 14.17 -1.88 -4.98
CA GLU A 25 14.97 -3.08 -5.23
C GLU A 25 14.34 -3.93 -6.33
N SER A 26 15.09 -4.89 -6.87
CA SER A 26 14.56 -5.91 -7.77
C SER A 26 14.61 -7.27 -7.10
N ARG A 27 13.44 -7.92 -6.94
CA ARG A 27 13.33 -9.23 -6.29
C ARG A 27 12.17 -10.04 -6.87
N GLY A 28 12.44 -11.27 -7.28
CA GLY A 28 11.44 -12.15 -7.88
C GLY A 28 10.89 -11.58 -9.19
N LEU A 29 9.57 -11.41 -9.27
CA LEU A 29 8.89 -10.85 -10.45
C LEU A 29 8.86 -9.32 -10.49
N HIS A 30 9.25 -8.64 -9.41
CA HIS A 30 9.37 -7.19 -9.40
C HIS A 30 10.79 -6.79 -9.85
N TYR A 31 10.87 -6.07 -10.96
CA TYR A 31 12.13 -5.54 -11.50
C TYR A 31 12.06 -4.02 -11.63
N ASN A 32 13.00 -3.34 -11.00
CA ASN A 32 13.15 -1.90 -11.00
C ASN A 32 14.46 -1.53 -11.72
N LEU A 33 14.36 -0.80 -12.83
CA LEU A 33 15.51 -0.42 -13.66
C LEU A 33 16.53 0.44 -12.91
N ASP A 34 16.06 1.29 -12.00
CA ASP A 34 16.91 2.16 -11.20
C ASP A 34 17.57 1.39 -10.04
N TYR A 35 16.97 0.27 -9.62
CA TYR A 35 17.42 -0.59 -8.53
C TYR A 35 17.45 -2.06 -8.96
N PRO A 36 18.39 -2.47 -9.84
CA PRO A 36 18.36 -3.78 -10.52
C PRO A 36 18.75 -4.97 -9.62
N LYS A 37 19.18 -4.71 -8.38
CA LYS A 37 19.61 -5.72 -7.41
C LYS A 37 18.61 -5.84 -6.25
N PRO A 38 18.55 -7.00 -5.58
CA PRO A 38 17.84 -7.12 -4.31
C PRO A 38 18.51 -6.24 -3.24
N ASP A 39 17.70 -5.66 -2.35
CA ASP A 39 18.18 -4.98 -1.15
C ASP A 39 18.23 -6.00 -0.01
N ASP A 40 19.40 -6.61 0.18
CA ASP A 40 19.67 -7.56 1.27
C ASP A 40 20.33 -6.87 2.48
N GLU A 41 20.58 -5.55 2.40
CA GLU A 41 21.13 -4.76 3.52
C GLU A 41 20.05 -4.45 4.55
N HIS A 42 18.79 -4.33 4.11
CA HIS A 42 17.63 -4.11 4.96
C HIS A 42 16.78 -5.38 5.13
N GLU A 43 15.94 -5.39 6.17
CA GLU A 43 14.99 -6.47 6.42
C GLU A 43 13.98 -6.61 5.27
N VAL A 44 13.82 -7.83 4.77
CA VAL A 44 12.81 -8.18 3.78
C VAL A 44 11.43 -8.06 4.41
N ARG A 45 10.57 -7.23 3.80
CA ARG A 45 9.23 -6.92 4.32
C ARG A 45 8.20 -6.89 3.21
N ASP A 46 6.99 -7.27 3.57
CA ASP A 46 5.83 -7.16 2.70
C ASP A 46 5.43 -5.69 2.51
N THR A 47 4.97 -5.34 1.32
CA THR A 47 4.38 -4.04 1.04
C THR A 47 2.91 -4.05 1.46
N LEU A 48 2.59 -3.37 2.56
CA LEU A 48 1.22 -3.23 3.06
C LEU A 48 0.66 -1.87 2.66
N LEU A 49 -0.26 -1.85 1.71
CA LEU A 49 -0.97 -0.64 1.27
C LEU A 49 -2.44 -0.73 1.63
N GLN A 50 -2.96 0.33 2.23
CA GLN A 50 -4.37 0.45 2.57
C GLN A 50 -4.94 1.69 1.89
N ASP A 51 -5.73 1.49 0.82
CA ASP A 51 -6.56 2.56 0.28
C ASP A 51 -7.72 2.81 1.26
N THR A 52 -7.49 3.72 2.19
CA THR A 52 -8.54 4.16 3.10
C THR A 52 -9.32 5.23 2.36
N VAL A 53 -10.40 4.85 1.67
CA VAL A 53 -11.43 5.83 1.26
C VAL A 53 -11.72 6.70 2.47
N GLN A 54 -11.30 7.96 2.40
CA GLN A 54 -11.31 8.94 3.48
C GLN A 54 -12.54 8.74 4.37
N ARG A 55 -12.35 8.09 5.52
CA ARG A 55 -13.17 8.16 6.74
C ARG A 55 -14.63 8.60 6.51
N LEU A 56 -15.44 7.86 5.75
CA LEU A 56 -16.84 8.28 5.55
C LEU A 56 -17.75 7.89 6.73
N ILE A 57 -17.30 7.06 7.67
CA ILE A 57 -18.02 6.80 8.93
C ILE A 57 -17.07 6.14 9.94
N THR A 58 -16.37 6.95 10.74
CA THR A 58 -16.10 6.61 12.14
C THR A 58 -15.73 7.88 12.90
N THR A 59 -16.73 8.49 13.53
CA THR A 59 -16.52 9.37 14.66
C THR A 59 -16.21 8.50 15.88
N LYS A 60 -14.93 8.30 16.19
CA LYS A 60 -14.51 8.29 17.60
C LYS A 60 -13.04 8.66 17.72
N LYS A 61 -12.81 9.88 18.18
CA LYS A 61 -11.54 10.33 18.74
C LYS A 61 -11.21 9.40 19.93
N PRO A 62 -9.98 8.87 20.05
CA PRO A 62 -9.61 8.10 21.23
C PRO A 62 -9.76 9.01 22.46
N ARG A 63 -10.48 8.51 23.46
CA ARG A 63 -10.65 9.15 24.76
C ARG A 63 -9.24 9.29 25.34
N ALA A 64 -8.72 10.50 25.45
CA ALA A 64 -7.54 10.74 26.27
C ALA A 64 -7.86 10.19 27.66
N GLN A 65 -7.09 9.18 28.10
CA GLN A 65 -7.09 8.79 29.48
C GLN A 65 -6.38 9.91 30.25
N ASN A 66 -7.17 10.89 30.67
CA ASN A 66 -6.80 11.73 31.80
C ASN A 66 -7.01 10.83 33.01
N ASN A 67 -5.92 10.36 33.62
CA ASN A 67 -5.95 9.95 35.02
C ASN A 67 -4.80 10.68 35.71
N GLU A 68 -5.21 11.39 36.76
CA GLU A 68 -4.41 11.93 37.85
C GLU A 68 -3.54 10.84 38.51
#